data_AF-G0NVR6-F1
#
_entry.id   AF-G0NVR6-F1
#
_cell.length_a   1.000
_cell.length_b   1.000
_cell.length_c   1.000
_cell.angle_alpha   90.00
_cell.angle_beta   90.00
_cell.angle_gamma   90.00
#
_symmetry.space_group_name_H-M   'P 1'
#
loop_
_entity.id
_entity.type
_entity.pdbx_description
1 polymer ?
#
loop_
_entity_poly.entity_id
_entity_poly.type
_entity_poly.pdbx_seq_one_letter_code
_entity_poly.pdbx_strand_id
1 'polypeptide(L)'
;MGLFLSVQPSQEVRFGHSLRNNLAKPFYYTLRLSDHSFWKYSIVFYSLLSPSEEILDQIVLRKRWSHPLVSQIDVSQNGLYGTIYKPPGPGPFPCIIDIPGVNGNLNNGHASVFSAEGFVVYSFAFFDYKDLPKKIQEVDMEVFSVIPFSVASFKIYIQKHIEYIKSLPFCSGKIGIYGSSLGGTIALYLSTKHPELSAVVSLNGPEAFYKETAAMRENGKPM
;
A
#
# COMPACT_ATOMS: atom_id res chain seq x y z
N MET A 1 -0.99 -3.87 22.71
CA MET A 1 -0.66 -4.40 21.36
C MET A 1 0.45 -5.45 21.33
N GLY A 2 1.13 -5.77 22.44
CA GLY A 2 2.29 -6.68 22.46
C GLY A 2 2.10 -7.97 21.68
N LEU A 3 1.03 -8.73 21.98
CA LEU A 3 0.73 -10.02 21.32
C LEU A 3 0.64 -9.95 19.79
N PHE A 4 0.18 -8.83 19.21
CA PHE A 4 0.06 -8.69 17.76
C PHE A 4 1.36 -8.20 17.10
N LEU A 5 2.16 -7.41 17.82
CA LEU A 5 3.42 -6.87 17.33
C LEU A 5 4.57 -7.89 17.44
N SER A 6 4.43 -8.87 18.34
CA SER A 6 5.43 -9.92 18.56
C SER A 6 5.17 -11.21 17.78
N VAL A 7 4.13 -11.27 16.94
CA VAL A 7 3.80 -12.46 16.13
C VAL A 7 5.00 -12.82 15.26
N GLN A 8 5.50 -14.05 15.43
CA GLN A 8 6.60 -14.57 14.62
C GLN A 8 6.05 -15.28 13.38
N PRO A 9 6.77 -15.20 12.23
CA PRO A 9 6.44 -16.00 11.07
C PRO A 9 6.44 -17.50 11.37
N SER A 10 5.60 -18.23 10.65
CA SER A 10 5.54 -19.70 10.66
C SER A 10 5.66 -20.25 9.24
N GLN A 11 5.61 -21.58 9.09
CA GLN A 11 5.56 -22.19 7.76
C GLN A 11 4.29 -21.79 6.98
N GLU A 12 3.18 -21.59 7.68
CA GLU A 12 1.89 -21.18 7.11
C GLU A 12 1.86 -19.67 6.85
N VAL A 13 2.40 -18.86 7.77
CA VAL A 13 2.44 -17.40 7.67
C VAL A 13 3.88 -16.93 7.57
N ARG A 14 4.39 -16.89 6.34
CA ARG A 14 5.78 -16.50 6.07
C ARG A 14 6.04 -15.02 6.37
N PHE A 15 7.32 -14.67 6.52
CA PHE A 15 7.74 -13.28 6.70
C PHE A 15 7.20 -12.38 5.57
N GLY A 16 6.71 -11.20 5.92
CA GLY A 16 6.14 -10.24 4.98
C GLY A 16 4.75 -10.62 4.43
N HIS A 17 4.12 -11.70 4.91
CA HIS A 17 2.78 -12.10 4.46
C HIS A 17 1.74 -10.98 4.66
N SER A 18 1.78 -10.28 5.79
CA SER A 18 0.91 -9.12 6.07
C SER A 18 1.10 -7.98 5.07
N LEU A 19 2.32 -7.76 4.57
CA LEU A 19 2.64 -6.73 3.58
C LEU A 19 2.16 -7.10 2.17
N ARG A 20 1.91 -8.39 1.91
CA ARG A 20 1.47 -8.92 0.60
C ARG A 20 -0.04 -9.06 0.49
N ASN A 21 -0.80 -8.54 1.46
CA ASN A 21 -2.26 -8.60 1.47
C ASN A 21 -2.90 -7.53 0.57
N ASN A 22 -2.56 -7.56 -0.73
CA ASN A 22 -3.00 -6.57 -1.71
C ASN A 22 -4.53 -6.49 -1.87
N LEU A 23 -5.24 -7.55 -1.47
CA LEU A 23 -6.70 -7.67 -1.52
C LEU A 23 -7.39 -7.26 -0.20
N ALA A 24 -6.65 -6.71 0.77
CA ALA A 24 -7.20 -6.26 2.05
C ALA A 24 -8.05 -7.34 2.76
N LYS A 25 -7.66 -8.63 2.63
CA LYS A 25 -8.35 -9.75 3.28
C LYS A 25 -8.24 -9.65 4.80
N PRO A 26 -9.28 -10.03 5.57
CA PRO A 26 -9.20 -10.05 7.02
C PRO A 26 -8.24 -11.14 7.51
N PHE A 27 -7.59 -10.87 8.64
CA PHE A 27 -6.81 -11.85 9.38
C PHE A 27 -7.63 -12.39 10.56
N TYR A 28 -7.39 -13.65 10.90
CA TYR A 28 -8.00 -14.30 12.05
C TYR A 28 -6.90 -14.66 13.04
N TYR A 29 -7.03 -14.20 14.27
CA TYR A 29 -6.12 -14.52 15.37
C TYR A 29 -6.86 -15.38 16.37
N THR A 30 -6.27 -16.51 16.74
CA THR A 30 -6.76 -17.31 17.87
C THR A 30 -6.06 -16.82 19.12
N LEU A 31 -6.80 -16.19 20.03
CA LEU A 31 -6.31 -15.80 21.34
C LEU A 31 -6.64 -16.92 22.32
N ARG A 32 -5.62 -17.45 23.00
CA ARG A 32 -5.75 -18.51 24.01
C ARG A 32 -5.32 -17.97 25.36
N LEU A 33 -6.11 -18.29 26.38
CA LEU A 33 -5.70 -18.20 27.78
C LEU A 33 -5.32 -19.61 28.21
N SER A 34 -4.09 -19.79 28.67
CA SER A 34 -3.60 -21.09 29.13
C SER A 34 -3.14 -21.01 30.58
N ASP A 35 -3.28 -22.10 31.32
CA ASP A 35 -2.69 -22.22 32.64
C ASP A 35 -1.21 -22.58 32.52
N HIS A 36 -0.36 -21.77 33.13
CA HIS A 36 1.08 -21.97 33.17
C HIS A 36 1.58 -22.36 34.58
N SER A 37 0.66 -22.65 35.50
CA SER A 37 0.92 -22.99 36.90
C SER A 37 1.82 -24.24 37.07
N PHE A 38 1.93 -25.09 36.06
CA PHE A 38 2.85 -26.23 36.01
C PHE A 38 4.33 -25.85 36.17
N TRP A 39 4.71 -24.62 35.80
CA TRP A 39 6.10 -24.13 35.97
C TRP A 39 6.46 -23.85 37.44
N LYS A 40 5.50 -23.52 38.31
CA LYS A 40 5.77 -23.04 39.68
C LYS A 40 6.20 -24.17 40.64
N TYR A 41 5.96 -25.44 40.28
CA TYR A 41 6.28 -26.62 41.10
C TYR A 41 7.31 -27.57 40.47
N SER A 42 7.77 -27.31 39.24
CA SER A 42 8.57 -28.26 38.45
C SER A 42 10.10 -28.12 38.61
N ILE A 43 10.60 -27.36 39.59
CA ILE A 43 12.04 -27.36 39.95
C ILE A 43 12.52 -28.76 40.42
N VAL A 44 11.61 -29.69 40.74
CA VAL A 44 11.95 -31.00 41.32
C VAL A 44 11.92 -32.17 40.32
N PHE A 45 11.33 -32.03 39.13
CA PHE A 45 11.22 -33.13 38.16
C PHE A 45 11.58 -32.68 36.74
N TYR A 46 12.88 -32.49 36.48
CA TYR A 46 13.40 -32.58 35.11
C TYR A 46 13.27 -34.03 34.64
N SER A 47 12.48 -34.31 33.58
CA SER A 47 12.92 -35.16 32.43
C SER A 47 11.81 -35.79 31.56
N LEU A 48 10.55 -36.00 31.98
CA LEU A 48 9.69 -36.96 31.24
C LEU A 48 8.31 -36.51 30.74
N LEU A 49 7.86 -35.28 31.01
CA LEU A 49 6.59 -34.79 30.49
C LEU A 49 6.79 -33.42 29.85
N SER A 50 6.58 -33.34 28.54
CA SER A 50 6.39 -32.04 27.87
C SER A 50 5.25 -31.33 28.60
N PRO A 51 5.43 -30.09 29.10
CA PRO A 51 4.38 -29.39 29.81
C PRO A 51 3.16 -29.31 28.89
N SER A 52 2.06 -29.98 29.27
CA SER A 52 0.79 -29.83 28.57
C SER A 52 0.24 -28.47 28.98
N GLU A 53 0.37 -27.49 28.10
CA GLU A 53 -0.26 -26.19 28.26
C GLU A 53 -1.78 -26.41 28.26
N GLU A 54 -2.42 -26.34 29.43
CA GLU A 54 -3.87 -26.50 29.52
C GLU A 54 -4.54 -25.21 29.05
N ILE A 55 -5.32 -25.29 27.98
CA ILE A 55 -6.07 -24.15 27.47
C ILE A 55 -7.30 -23.96 28.35
N LEU A 56 -7.33 -22.85 29.09
CA LEU A 56 -8.45 -22.46 29.95
C LEU A 56 -9.60 -21.82 29.16
N ASP A 57 -9.27 -21.01 28.15
CA ASP A 57 -10.26 -20.36 27.29
C ASP A 57 -9.66 -20.00 25.93
N GLN A 58 -10.51 -19.83 24.91
CA GLN A 58 -10.12 -19.47 23.56
C GLN A 58 -11.17 -18.63 22.85
N ILE A 59 -10.71 -17.58 22.17
CA ILE A 59 -11.54 -16.78 21.25
C ILE A 59 -10.86 -16.56 19.91
N VAL A 60 -11.65 -16.45 18.84
CA VAL A 60 -11.18 -16.07 17.51
C VAL A 60 -11.47 -14.60 17.26
N LEU A 61 -10.41 -13.82 17.05
CA LEU A 61 -10.47 -12.39 16.73
C LEU A 61 -10.35 -12.18 15.22
N ARG A 62 -11.28 -11.43 14.63
CA ARG A 62 -11.23 -11.02 13.22
C ARG A 62 -10.66 -9.62 13.11
N LYS A 63 -9.43 -9.49 12.60
CA LYS A 63 -8.83 -8.20 12.23
C LYS A 63 -9.18 -7.87 10.77
N ARG A 64 -9.97 -6.81 10.57
CA ARG A 64 -10.28 -6.31 9.23
C ARG A 64 -9.16 -5.39 8.74
N TRP A 65 -8.93 -5.41 7.44
CA TRP A 65 -8.00 -4.47 6.78
C TRP A 65 -8.74 -3.23 6.28
N SER A 66 -9.94 -3.42 5.72
CA SER A 66 -10.86 -2.34 5.35
C SER A 66 -11.99 -2.19 6.37
N HIS A 67 -12.32 -0.95 6.71
CA HIS A 67 -13.46 -0.64 7.56
C HIS A 67 -14.79 -0.91 6.81
N PRO A 68 -15.81 -1.55 7.42
CA PRO A 68 -17.04 -1.95 6.71
C PRO A 68 -17.83 -0.81 6.05
N LEU A 69 -17.64 0.42 6.53
CA LEU A 69 -18.31 1.61 6.00
C LEU A 69 -17.52 2.33 4.90
N VAL A 70 -16.29 1.89 4.61
CA VAL A 70 -15.51 2.43 3.49
C VAL A 70 -16.03 1.82 2.20
N SER A 71 -16.38 2.69 1.25
CA SER A 71 -16.83 2.27 -0.08
C SER A 71 -15.63 2.09 -1.01
N GLN A 72 -15.63 1.01 -1.80
CA GLN A 72 -14.65 0.76 -2.84
C GLN A 72 -15.30 0.99 -4.21
N ILE A 73 -14.66 1.82 -5.04
CA ILE A 73 -15.17 2.18 -6.37
C ILE A 73 -14.07 1.88 -7.38
N ASP A 74 -14.32 0.93 -8.27
CA ASP A 74 -13.38 0.58 -9.33
C ASP A 74 -13.41 1.63 -10.44
N VAL A 75 -12.21 2.02 -10.89
CA VAL A 75 -12.00 3.00 -11.96
C VAL A 75 -11.42 2.24 -13.15
N SER A 76 -12.15 2.25 -14.26
CA SER A 76 -11.74 1.58 -15.50
C SER A 76 -12.29 2.33 -16.70
N GLN A 77 -11.74 3.52 -16.98
CA GLN A 77 -12.21 4.38 -18.06
C GLN A 77 -11.06 5.22 -18.65
N ASN A 78 -11.07 5.44 -19.96
CA ASN A 78 -10.12 6.33 -20.64
C ASN A 78 -8.63 6.05 -20.34
N GLY A 79 -8.26 4.77 -20.14
CA GLY A 79 -6.91 4.35 -19.75
C GLY A 79 -6.55 4.57 -18.27
N LEU A 80 -7.48 5.07 -17.46
CA LEU A 80 -7.33 5.14 -16.00
C LEU A 80 -7.82 3.84 -15.37
N TYR A 81 -6.91 3.15 -14.70
CA TYR A 81 -7.17 1.89 -14.03
C TYR A 81 -6.81 2.02 -12.56
N GLY A 82 -7.81 1.96 -11.69
CA GLY A 82 -7.61 2.20 -10.27
C GLY A 82 -8.78 1.81 -9.41
N THR A 83 -8.67 2.20 -8.15
CA THR A 83 -9.66 1.95 -7.12
C THR A 83 -9.68 3.13 -6.18
N ILE A 84 -10.86 3.70 -5.99
CA ILE A 84 -11.12 4.75 -5.00
C ILE A 84 -11.67 4.10 -3.74
N TYR A 85 -11.07 4.43 -2.60
CA TYR A 85 -11.57 4.16 -1.26
C TYR A 85 -12.17 5.44 -0.71
N LYS A 86 -13.48 5.43 -0.47
CA LYS A 86 -14.24 6.58 -0.02
C LYS A 86 -14.73 6.37 1.41
N PRO A 87 -14.50 7.32 2.34
CA PRO A 87 -15.07 7.26 3.68
C PRO A 87 -16.60 7.36 3.67
N PRO A 88 -17.28 6.92 4.74
CA PRO A 88 -18.72 7.14 4.88
C PRO A 88 -19.05 8.63 4.98
N GLY A 89 -20.23 9.01 4.48
CA GLY A 89 -20.73 10.39 4.50
C GLY A 89 -20.62 11.12 3.16
N PRO A 90 -21.17 12.34 3.07
CA PRO A 90 -21.26 13.08 1.80
C PRO A 90 -19.94 13.73 1.37
N GLY A 91 -18.99 13.95 2.30
CA GLY A 91 -17.80 14.74 2.04
C GLY A 91 -18.07 16.25 2.10
N PRO A 92 -17.22 17.09 1.48
CA PRO A 92 -16.00 16.73 0.77
C PRO A 92 -14.88 16.30 1.73
N PHE A 93 -14.01 15.39 1.27
CA PHE A 93 -12.90 14.84 2.05
C PHE A 93 -11.55 15.30 1.49
N PRO A 94 -10.50 15.45 2.32
CA PRO A 94 -9.14 15.51 1.80
C PRO A 94 -8.81 14.22 1.04
N CYS A 95 -8.05 14.36 -0.03
CA CYS A 95 -7.77 13.30 -0.98
C CYS A 95 -6.32 12.86 -0.94
N ILE A 96 -6.06 11.57 -1.12
CA ILE A 96 -4.72 11.01 -1.24
C ILE A 96 -4.63 10.25 -2.55
N ILE A 97 -3.57 10.51 -3.31
CA ILE A 97 -3.16 9.66 -4.42
C ILE A 97 -2.10 8.69 -3.88
N ASP A 98 -2.40 7.39 -3.93
CA ASP A 98 -1.51 6.30 -3.48
C ASP A 98 -0.77 5.71 -4.68
N ILE A 99 0.51 6.05 -4.81
CA ILE A 99 1.38 5.62 -5.90
C ILE A 99 1.94 4.23 -5.60
N PRO A 100 1.65 3.20 -6.43
CA PRO A 100 2.22 1.88 -6.22
C PRO A 100 3.74 1.89 -6.36
N GLY A 101 4.38 0.92 -5.71
CA GLY A 101 5.81 0.67 -5.84
C GLY A 101 6.16 -0.07 -7.12
N VAL A 102 7.28 -0.80 -7.08
CA VAL A 102 7.84 -1.54 -8.23
C VAL A 102 6.93 -2.62 -8.80
N ASN A 103 5.83 -2.97 -8.14
CA ASN A 103 4.87 -3.94 -8.66
C ASN A 103 3.91 -3.31 -9.69
N GLY A 104 3.80 -1.98 -9.76
CA GLY A 104 2.99 -1.25 -10.76
C GLY A 104 1.47 -1.43 -10.69
N ASN A 105 1.04 -2.33 -9.81
CA ASN A 105 -0.29 -2.91 -9.76
C ASN A 105 -1.08 -2.37 -8.56
N LEU A 106 -2.41 -2.56 -8.60
CA LEU A 106 -3.31 -2.17 -7.53
C LEU A 106 -2.89 -2.83 -6.20
N ASN A 107 -2.46 -2.01 -5.24
CA ASN A 107 -2.16 -2.44 -3.88
C ASN A 107 -3.06 -1.69 -2.91
N ASN A 108 -4.15 -2.34 -2.53
CA ASN A 108 -5.26 -1.68 -1.87
C ASN A 108 -5.14 -1.65 -0.35
N GLY A 109 -4.05 -2.19 0.19
CA GLY A 109 -3.86 -2.32 1.62
C GLY A 109 -3.89 -0.95 2.32
N HIS A 110 -3.00 -0.04 1.94
CA HIS A 110 -2.88 1.26 2.61
C HIS A 110 -4.08 2.16 2.34
N ALA A 111 -4.58 2.18 1.10
CA ALA A 111 -5.71 3.01 0.70
C ALA A 111 -6.96 2.79 1.56
N SER A 112 -7.29 1.53 1.88
CA SER A 112 -8.44 1.22 2.74
C SER A 112 -8.28 1.70 4.19
N VAL A 113 -7.05 1.64 4.74
CA VAL A 113 -6.74 2.11 6.10
C VAL A 113 -6.81 3.63 6.15
N PHE A 114 -6.18 4.33 5.21
CA PHE A 114 -6.25 5.79 5.12
C PHE A 114 -7.69 6.28 4.93
N SER A 115 -8.51 5.53 4.19
CA SER A 115 -9.92 5.90 4.02
C SER A 115 -10.76 5.74 5.29
N ALA A 116 -10.42 4.77 6.14
CA ALA A 116 -11.03 4.66 7.46
C ALA A 116 -10.74 5.88 8.35
N GLU A 117 -9.61 6.56 8.13
CA GLU A 117 -9.21 7.80 8.83
C GLU A 117 -9.80 9.08 8.21
N GLY A 118 -10.71 8.95 7.22
CA GLY A 118 -11.44 10.10 6.66
C GLY A 118 -10.85 10.69 5.38
N PHE A 119 -9.94 10.00 4.70
CA PHE A 119 -9.39 10.40 3.40
C PHE A 119 -10.08 9.69 2.23
N VAL A 120 -10.33 10.39 1.14
CA VAL A 120 -10.60 9.73 -0.14
C VAL A 120 -9.26 9.28 -0.70
N VAL A 121 -9.05 7.98 -0.88
CA VAL A 121 -7.77 7.49 -1.38
C VAL A 121 -7.94 6.84 -2.74
N TYR A 122 -7.17 7.31 -3.72
CA TYR A 122 -7.14 6.77 -5.05
C TYR A 122 -5.82 6.04 -5.29
N SER A 123 -5.89 4.72 -5.43
CA SER A 123 -4.77 3.88 -5.88
C SER A 123 -5.00 3.49 -7.34
N PHE A 124 -3.96 3.49 -8.17
CA PHE A 124 -4.08 3.16 -9.59
C PHE A 124 -2.91 2.29 -10.06
N ALA A 125 -3.11 1.55 -11.14
CA ALA A 125 -2.05 0.80 -11.80
C ALA A 125 -1.40 1.65 -12.90
N PHE A 126 -0.11 1.43 -13.18
CA PHE A 126 0.60 2.16 -14.24
C PHE A 126 1.42 1.28 -15.19
N PHE A 127 1.57 -0.02 -14.91
CA PHE A 127 2.06 -1.02 -15.86
C PHE A 127 1.59 -2.43 -15.45
N ASP A 128 1.77 -3.40 -16.35
CA ASP A 128 1.40 -4.83 -16.18
C ASP A 128 -0.07 -5.04 -15.77
N TYR A 129 -0.95 -4.15 -16.21
CA TYR A 129 -2.38 -4.20 -15.88
C TYR A 129 -3.23 -3.82 -17.09
N LYS A 130 -4.10 -4.74 -17.53
CA LYS A 130 -4.93 -4.60 -18.74
C LYS A 130 -4.09 -4.24 -19.98
N ASP A 131 -4.40 -3.11 -20.60
CA ASP A 131 -3.80 -2.51 -21.80
C ASP A 131 -2.69 -1.49 -21.47
N LEU A 132 -2.29 -1.35 -20.20
CA LEU A 132 -1.09 -0.61 -19.84
C LEU A 132 0.19 -1.33 -20.33
N PRO A 133 1.33 -0.62 -20.45
CA PRO A 133 2.60 -1.21 -20.83
C PRO A 133 2.92 -2.47 -20.01
N LYS A 134 3.50 -3.50 -20.62
CA LYS A 134 3.70 -4.80 -19.95
C LYS A 134 4.90 -4.79 -19.02
N LYS A 135 5.86 -3.93 -19.28
CA LYS A 135 7.07 -3.81 -18.48
C LYS A 135 7.25 -2.39 -17.99
N ILE A 136 7.85 -2.23 -16.81
CA ILE A 136 8.13 -0.93 -16.24
C ILE A 136 9.07 -0.08 -17.13
N GLN A 137 9.96 -0.73 -17.90
CA GLN A 137 10.86 -0.07 -18.86
C GLN A 137 10.13 0.49 -20.10
N GLU A 138 8.91 0.04 -20.36
CA GLU A 138 8.05 0.55 -21.44
C GLU A 138 7.19 1.73 -20.96
N VAL A 139 7.12 1.96 -19.65
CA VAL A 139 6.50 3.17 -19.12
C VAL A 139 7.50 4.30 -19.31
N ASP A 140 7.13 5.31 -20.10
CA ASP A 140 7.93 6.53 -20.25
C ASP A 140 7.84 7.40 -18.99
N MET A 141 8.34 6.86 -17.89
CA MET A 141 8.70 7.63 -16.72
C MET A 141 9.94 8.40 -17.15
N GLU A 142 9.83 9.72 -17.34
CA GLU A 142 11.02 10.57 -17.43
C GLU A 142 11.98 10.19 -16.28
N VAL A 143 11.45 9.85 -15.10
CA VAL A 143 12.16 9.33 -13.91
C VAL A 143 12.80 7.92 -14.05
N PHE A 144 12.64 7.12 -15.11
CA PHE A 144 13.21 5.76 -15.19
C PHE A 144 13.61 5.24 -16.58
N SER A 145 13.28 5.94 -17.66
CA SER A 145 13.43 5.38 -19.01
C SER A 145 14.87 5.36 -19.51
N VAL A 146 15.36 4.16 -19.84
CA VAL A 146 16.57 3.94 -20.66
C VAL A 146 16.23 3.85 -22.16
N ILE A 147 14.94 3.70 -22.50
CA ILE A 147 14.48 3.42 -23.86
C ILE A 147 13.78 4.66 -24.46
N PRO A 148 14.21 5.13 -25.64
CA PRO A 148 13.54 6.20 -26.37
C PRO A 148 12.44 5.61 -27.27
N PHE A 149 11.26 5.23 -26.74
CA PHE A 149 10.13 4.94 -27.63
C PHE A 149 8.75 5.14 -26.97
N SER A 150 8.15 6.28 -27.32
CA SER A 150 6.72 6.58 -27.50
C SER A 150 5.68 5.67 -26.81
N VAL A 151 5.26 6.11 -25.62
CA VAL A 151 3.87 6.04 -25.14
C VAL A 151 3.70 7.23 -24.19
N ALA A 152 2.57 7.94 -24.27
CA ALA A 152 2.29 9.20 -23.56
C ALA A 152 3.03 9.34 -22.23
N SER A 153 3.88 10.37 -22.10
CA SER A 153 4.78 10.57 -20.96
C SER A 153 4.06 10.30 -19.64
N PHE A 154 4.66 9.51 -18.76
CA PHE A 154 4.09 9.15 -17.46
C PHE A 154 3.61 10.39 -16.68
N LYS A 155 4.27 11.53 -16.87
CA LYS A 155 3.82 12.84 -16.39
C LYS A 155 2.38 13.18 -16.82
N ILE A 156 2.05 13.03 -18.10
CA ILE A 156 0.68 13.23 -18.63
C ILE A 156 -0.27 12.21 -18.02
N TYR A 157 0.18 10.95 -17.87
CA TYR A 157 -0.62 9.90 -17.24
C TYR A 157 -0.99 10.26 -15.79
N ILE A 158 -0.01 10.68 -14.99
CA ILE A 158 -0.24 11.14 -13.61
C ILE A 158 -1.11 12.39 -13.57
N GLN A 159 -0.91 13.36 -14.47
CA GLN A 159 -1.79 14.53 -14.52
C GLN A 159 -3.25 14.12 -14.72
N LYS A 160 -3.54 13.14 -15.59
CA LYS A 160 -4.91 12.63 -15.76
C LYS A 160 -5.48 12.06 -14.47
N HIS A 161 -4.68 11.36 -13.66
CA HIS A 161 -5.10 10.85 -12.35
C HIS A 161 -5.36 11.98 -11.34
N ILE A 162 -4.51 13.02 -11.31
CA ILE A 162 -4.71 14.21 -10.47
C ILE A 162 -5.99 14.94 -10.87
N GLU A 163 -6.21 15.19 -12.16
CA GLU A 163 -7.43 15.86 -12.63
C GLU A 163 -8.68 15.01 -12.39
N TYR A 164 -8.57 13.69 -12.53
CA TYR A 164 -9.66 12.78 -12.25
C TYR A 164 -10.08 12.84 -10.78
N ILE A 165 -9.15 12.72 -9.82
CA ILE A 165 -9.49 12.78 -8.39
C ILE A 165 -10.03 14.17 -7.99
N LYS A 166 -9.48 15.25 -8.57
CA LYS A 166 -9.99 16.62 -8.40
C LYS A 166 -11.44 16.76 -8.86
N SER A 167 -11.80 16.10 -9.95
CA SER A 167 -13.16 16.17 -10.52
C SER A 167 -14.23 15.47 -9.67
N LEU A 168 -13.83 14.64 -8.70
CA LEU A 168 -14.78 13.91 -7.88
C LEU A 168 -15.56 14.86 -6.95
N PRO A 169 -16.90 14.75 -6.88
CA PRO A 169 -17.73 15.70 -6.14
C PRO A 169 -17.52 15.64 -4.61
N PHE A 170 -16.90 14.57 -4.13
CA PHE A 170 -16.57 14.35 -2.73
C PHE A 170 -15.10 14.61 -2.40
N CYS A 171 -14.30 15.12 -3.34
CA CYS A 171 -12.93 15.57 -3.07
C CYS A 171 -12.92 17.05 -2.68
N SER A 172 -12.21 17.42 -1.62
CA SER A 172 -12.16 18.81 -1.13
C SER A 172 -11.20 19.70 -1.92
N GLY A 173 -10.61 19.19 -3.01
CA GLY A 173 -9.52 19.84 -3.74
C GLY A 173 -8.17 19.83 -3.03
N LYS A 174 -8.09 19.42 -1.75
CA LYS A 174 -6.83 19.23 -1.01
C LYS A 174 -6.30 17.84 -1.31
N ILE A 175 -5.20 17.75 -2.03
CA ILE A 175 -4.66 16.48 -2.52
C ILE A 175 -3.27 16.27 -1.95
N GLY A 176 -3.11 15.23 -1.14
CA GLY A 176 -1.82 14.67 -0.79
C GLY A 176 -1.40 13.58 -1.78
N ILE A 177 -0.10 13.36 -1.89
CA ILE A 177 0.45 12.20 -2.60
C ILE A 177 1.24 11.34 -1.62
N TYR A 178 1.03 10.03 -1.68
CA TYR A 178 1.71 9.04 -0.85
C TYR A 178 2.36 8.00 -1.76
N GLY A 179 3.55 7.54 -1.39
CA GLY A 179 4.16 6.41 -2.05
C GLY A 179 5.23 5.73 -1.19
N SER A 180 5.43 4.44 -1.42
CA SER A 180 6.43 3.62 -0.74
C SER A 180 7.42 3.01 -1.73
N SER A 181 8.71 2.92 -1.34
CA SER A 181 9.79 2.44 -2.21
C SER A 181 9.81 3.25 -3.52
N LEU A 182 9.76 2.59 -4.69
CA LEU A 182 9.67 3.27 -5.97
C LEU A 182 8.56 4.34 -6.03
N GLY A 183 7.40 4.05 -5.44
CA GLY A 183 6.28 4.99 -5.39
C GLY A 183 6.61 6.24 -4.57
N GLY A 184 7.47 6.12 -3.55
CA GLY A 184 7.95 7.24 -2.75
C GLY A 184 8.87 8.17 -3.55
N THR A 185 9.79 7.60 -4.35
CA THR A 185 10.61 8.38 -5.30
C THR A 185 9.75 9.12 -6.31
N ILE A 186 8.74 8.43 -6.88
CA ILE A 186 7.78 9.04 -7.82
C ILE A 186 6.99 10.17 -7.13
N ALA A 187 6.47 9.94 -5.92
CA ALA A 187 5.72 10.93 -5.15
C ALA A 187 6.56 12.19 -4.87
N LEU A 188 7.83 12.01 -4.49
CA LEU A 188 8.75 13.12 -4.25
C LEU A 188 9.03 13.90 -5.55
N TYR A 189 9.33 13.21 -6.65
CA TYR A 189 9.53 13.86 -7.95
C TYR A 189 8.30 14.67 -8.38
N LEU A 190 7.10 14.09 -8.30
CA LEU A 190 5.85 14.76 -8.66
C LEU A 190 5.58 16.00 -7.80
N SER A 191 5.95 15.98 -6.52
CA SER A 191 5.80 17.15 -5.64
C SER A 191 6.58 18.38 -6.14
N THR A 192 7.68 18.18 -6.89
CA THR A 192 8.46 19.28 -7.49
C THR A 192 7.80 19.87 -8.75
N LYS A 193 6.85 19.15 -9.36
CA LYS A 193 6.23 19.49 -10.65
C LYS A 193 4.77 19.91 -10.54
N HIS A 194 4.11 19.58 -9.42
CA HIS A 194 2.67 19.80 -9.20
C HIS A 194 2.44 20.67 -7.95
N PRO A 195 2.50 22.02 -8.07
CA PRO A 195 2.28 22.93 -6.95
C PRO A 195 0.85 22.87 -6.38
N GLU A 196 -0.09 22.26 -7.10
CA GLU A 196 -1.45 21.99 -6.62
C GLU A 196 -1.52 20.94 -5.50
N LEU A 197 -0.47 20.12 -5.31
CA LEU A 197 -0.42 19.12 -4.26
C LEU A 197 -0.21 19.79 -2.90
N SER A 198 -1.08 19.45 -1.93
CA SER A 198 -1.07 20.03 -0.59
C SER A 198 -0.05 19.39 0.35
N ALA A 199 0.35 18.14 0.10
CA ALA A 199 1.30 17.40 0.91
C ALA A 199 1.93 16.23 0.14
N VAL A 200 3.14 15.83 0.55
CA VAL A 200 3.84 14.66 0.02
C VAL A 200 4.32 13.76 1.17
N VAL A 201 4.12 12.46 1.02
CA VAL A 201 4.68 11.43 1.91
C VAL A 201 5.46 10.43 1.07
N SER A 202 6.78 10.44 1.23
CA SER A 202 7.68 9.43 0.65
C SER A 202 8.15 8.48 1.75
N LEU A 203 7.79 7.21 1.64
CA LEU A 203 8.20 6.17 2.58
C LEU A 203 9.28 5.30 1.96
N ASN A 204 10.51 5.38 2.47
CA ASN A 204 11.66 4.59 1.98
C ASN A 204 11.87 4.73 0.45
N GLY A 205 11.59 5.90 -0.11
CA GLY A 205 11.84 6.18 -1.52
C GLY A 205 13.33 6.38 -1.75
N PRO A 206 14.02 5.57 -2.57
CA PRO A 206 15.43 5.80 -2.85
C PRO A 206 15.63 7.16 -3.51
N GLU A 207 16.58 7.91 -2.99
CA GLU A 207 16.96 9.23 -3.52
C GLU A 207 17.93 9.10 -4.72
N ALA A 208 18.60 7.96 -4.86
CA ALA A 208 19.53 7.66 -5.95
C ALA A 208 19.50 6.17 -6.35
N PHE A 209 19.73 5.89 -7.64
CA PHE A 209 19.89 4.52 -8.16
C PHE A 209 21.36 4.25 -8.48
N TYR A 210 21.99 3.34 -7.73
CA TYR A 210 23.42 3.05 -7.83
C TYR A 210 23.82 2.10 -8.97
N LYS A 211 22.86 1.60 -9.77
CA LYS A 211 23.10 0.68 -10.89
C LYS A 211 22.25 1.08 -12.10
N GLU A 212 22.80 0.89 -13.31
CA GLU A 212 22.13 1.08 -14.61
C GLU A 212 20.88 0.19 -14.84
N THR A 213 20.44 -0.55 -13.84
CA THR A 213 19.16 -1.27 -13.90
C THR A 213 17.96 -0.34 -14.03
N ALA A 214 18.09 0.93 -13.61
CA ALA A 214 17.12 1.99 -13.85
C ALA A 214 17.82 3.35 -13.69
N ALA A 215 17.55 4.32 -14.58
CA ALA A 215 18.16 5.65 -14.52
C ALA A 215 17.06 6.72 -14.56
N MET A 216 17.10 7.67 -13.62
CA MET A 216 16.22 8.83 -13.67
C MET A 216 16.67 9.77 -14.76
N ARG A 217 15.73 10.28 -15.56
CA ARG A 217 16.00 11.31 -16.57
C ARG A 217 15.12 12.53 -16.36
N GLU A 218 15.69 13.68 -16.66
CA GLU A 218 14.94 14.93 -16.79
C GLU A 218 15.25 15.51 -18.17
N ASN A 219 14.22 15.75 -18.98
CA ASN A 219 14.36 16.21 -20.37
C ASN A 219 15.28 15.31 -21.22
N GLY A 220 15.20 14.00 -21.03
CA GLY A 220 16.00 13.01 -21.77
C GLY A 220 17.45 12.86 -21.32
N LYS A 221 17.90 13.60 -20.30
CA LYS A 221 19.25 13.48 -19.71
C LYS A 221 19.20 12.78 -18.36
N PRO A 222 20.19 11.95 -17.98
CA PRO A 222 20.27 11.42 -16.62
C PRO A 222 20.23 12.53 -15.57
N MET A 223 19.45 12.33 -14.51
CA MET A 223 19.49 13.16 -13.30
C MET A 223 20.70 12.81 -12.43
#